data_AF-A0A952LR76-F1
#
_entry.id   AF-A0A952LR76-F1
#
_cell.length_a   1.000
_cell.length_b   1.000
_cell.length_c   1.000
_cell.angle_alpha   90.00
_cell.angle_beta   90.00
_cell.angle_gamma   90.00
#
_symmetry.space_group_name_H-M   'P 1'
#
loop_
_entity.id
_entity.type
_entity.pdbx_description
1 polymer ?
#
loop_
_entity_poly.entity_id
_entity_poly.type
_entity_poly.pdbx_seq_one_letter_code
_entity_poly.pdbx_strand_id
1 'polypeptide(L)'
;MYKKAMLSLAVAGMLSTAMTPAFAGNTDPPSTGKISGRTVLAGVTSLLIWPGIGQAINSNKGDKVVTHVVVGLLPPFRIWSGYDALVDRSGGYWDGRI
;
A
#
# COMPACT_ATOMS: atom_id res chain seq x y z
N MET A 1 -18.64 41.94 -13.98
CA MET A 1 -18.02 40.60 -14.19
C MET A 1 -18.33 39.63 -13.04
N TYR A 2 -18.05 39.98 -11.78
CA TYR A 2 -18.18 39.12 -10.59
C TYR A 2 -19.39 38.15 -10.52
N LYS A 3 -20.61 38.59 -10.84
CA LYS A 3 -21.82 37.71 -10.82
C LYS A 3 -21.66 36.43 -11.67
N LYS A 4 -20.95 36.47 -12.80
CA LYS A 4 -20.67 35.27 -13.61
C LYS A 4 -19.66 34.34 -12.92
N ALA A 5 -18.58 34.90 -12.35
CA ALA A 5 -17.57 34.13 -11.63
C ALA A 5 -18.13 33.45 -10.38
N MET A 6 -19.00 34.13 -9.62
CA MET A 6 -19.69 33.53 -8.47
C MET A 6 -20.62 32.37 -8.87
N LEU A 7 -21.32 32.49 -10.01
CA LEU A 7 -22.15 31.40 -10.53
C LEU A 7 -21.29 30.20 -10.97
N SER A 8 -20.17 30.44 -11.67
CA SER A 8 -19.22 29.38 -12.02
C SER A 8 -18.63 28.68 -10.79
N LEU A 9 -18.31 29.43 -9.73
CA LEU A 9 -17.80 28.88 -8.48
C LEU A 9 -18.85 28.04 -7.73
N ALA A 10 -20.11 28.47 -7.71
CA ALA A 10 -21.22 27.71 -7.15
C ALA A 10 -21.45 26.38 -7.89
N VAL A 11 -21.44 26.40 -9.23
CA VAL A 11 -21.57 25.19 -10.06
C VAL A 11 -20.39 24.25 -9.86
N ALA A 12 -19.15 24.77 -9.79
CA ALA A 12 -17.97 23.95 -9.50
C ALA A 12 -18.03 23.30 -8.10
N GLY A 13 -18.50 24.04 -7.09
CA GLY A 13 -18.74 23.50 -5.75
C GLY A 13 -19.76 22.37 -5.74
N MET A 14 -20.92 22.56 -6.39
CA MET A 14 -21.95 21.52 -6.51
C MET A 14 -21.44 20.26 -7.21
N LEU A 15 -20.67 20.40 -8.30
CA LEU A 15 -20.05 19.29 -9.00
C LEU A 15 -19.02 18.53 -8.12
N SER A 16 -18.23 19.24 -7.31
CA SER A 16 -17.29 18.58 -6.37
C SER A 16 -18.00 17.78 -5.27
N THR A 17 -19.17 18.25 -4.78
CA THR A 17 -19.97 17.51 -3.79
C THR A 17 -20.76 16.32 -4.36
N ALA A 18 -20.96 16.28 -5.69
CA ALA A 18 -21.66 15.18 -6.36
C ALA A 18 -20.76 13.96 -6.67
N MET A 19 -19.44 14.08 -6.43
CA MET A 19 -18.47 13.00 -6.66
C MET A 19 -18.48 12.02 -5.48
N THR A 20 -19.35 11.00 -5.52
CA THR A 20 -19.18 9.83 -4.64
C THR A 20 -17.81 9.19 -4.91
N PRO A 21 -16.98 8.94 -3.88
CA PRO A 21 -15.68 8.33 -4.08
C PRO A 21 -15.85 6.90 -4.60
N ALA A 22 -15.39 6.66 -5.82
CA ALA A 22 -15.36 5.33 -6.44
C ALA A 22 -14.26 4.47 -5.79
N PHE A 23 -14.48 4.06 -4.55
CA PHE A 23 -13.66 3.07 -3.86
C PHE A 23 -13.79 1.72 -4.57
N ALA A 24 -12.92 1.49 -5.56
CA ALA A 24 -12.73 0.18 -6.15
C ALA A 24 -12.37 -0.80 -5.02
N GLY A 25 -13.26 -1.78 -4.79
CA GLY A 25 -13.17 -2.68 -3.64
C GLY A 25 -11.83 -3.40 -3.59
N ASN A 26 -11.19 -3.40 -2.42
CA ASN A 26 -9.91 -4.09 -2.28
C ASN A 26 -10.14 -5.60 -2.25
N THR A 27 -9.57 -6.29 -3.23
CA THR A 27 -9.56 -7.75 -3.39
C THR A 27 -8.79 -8.50 -2.29
N ASP A 28 -7.93 -7.82 -1.53
CA ASP A 28 -7.22 -8.38 -0.37
C ASP A 28 -6.98 -7.27 0.67
N PRO A 29 -7.91 -7.04 1.62
CA PRO A 29 -7.79 -5.95 2.59
C PRO A 29 -6.57 -6.16 3.52
N PRO A 30 -5.79 -5.11 3.85
CA PRO A 30 -4.59 -5.28 4.66
C PRO A 30 -4.92 -5.64 6.11
N SER A 31 -4.39 -6.76 6.58
CA SER A 31 -4.45 -7.21 7.97
C SER A 31 -3.05 -7.60 8.43
N THR A 32 -2.69 -7.33 9.68
CA THR A 32 -1.39 -7.75 10.25
C THR A 32 -1.48 -9.16 10.85
N GLY A 33 -0.51 -10.01 10.56
CA GLY A 33 -0.30 -11.29 11.23
C GLY A 33 0.27 -11.15 12.64
N LYS A 34 0.75 -12.27 13.20
CA LYS A 34 1.39 -12.30 14.53
C LYS A 34 2.90 -12.21 14.39
N ILE A 35 3.50 -11.23 15.07
CA ILE A 35 4.97 -11.12 15.16
C ILE A 35 5.53 -12.38 15.84
N SER A 36 6.55 -12.97 15.24
CA SER A 36 7.24 -14.17 15.74
C SER A 36 8.71 -14.17 15.31
N GLY A 37 9.53 -15.11 15.81
CA GLY A 37 10.93 -15.22 15.37
C GLY A 37 11.10 -15.33 13.85
N ARG A 38 10.16 -15.99 13.16
CA ARG A 38 10.10 -16.04 11.68
C ARG A 38 9.93 -14.66 11.08
N THR A 39 8.94 -13.89 11.53
CA THR A 39 8.62 -12.58 10.94
C THR A 39 9.66 -11.51 11.32
N VAL A 40 10.33 -11.63 12.48
CA VAL A 40 11.48 -10.79 12.83
C VAL A 40 12.64 -11.01 11.84
N LEU A 41 12.98 -12.27 11.53
CA LEU A 41 13.99 -12.58 10.50
C LEU A 41 13.55 -12.13 9.10
N ALA A 42 12.26 -12.27 8.78
CA ALA A 42 11.68 -11.77 7.53
C ALA A 42 11.80 -10.24 7.40
N GLY A 43 11.48 -9.50 8.46
CA GLY A 43 11.61 -8.04 8.49
C GLY A 43 13.06 -7.58 8.35
N VAL A 44 13.98 -8.17 9.10
CA VAL A 44 15.43 -7.85 9.02
C VAL A 44 15.99 -8.13 7.63
N THR A 45 15.65 -9.27 7.01
CA THR A 45 16.13 -9.60 5.66
C THR A 45 15.49 -8.72 4.57
N SER A 46 14.19 -8.40 4.68
CA SER A 46 13.50 -7.49 3.75
C SER A 46 13.93 -6.02 3.90
N LEU A 47 14.50 -5.65 5.06
CA LEU A 47 15.06 -4.31 5.31
C LEU A 47 16.54 -4.18 4.92
N LEU A 48 17.38 -5.17 5.25
CA LEU A 48 18.84 -5.08 5.10
C LEU A 48 19.39 -5.81 3.88
N ILE A 49 18.87 -6.99 3.54
CA ILE A 49 19.40 -7.80 2.44
C ILE A 49 18.78 -7.39 1.11
N TRP A 50 17.51 -7.72 0.86
CA TRP A 50 16.80 -7.32 -0.37
C TRP A 50 15.28 -7.25 -0.13
N PRO A 51 14.56 -6.24 -0.64
CA PRO A 51 13.14 -6.10 -0.39
C PRO A 51 12.36 -7.26 -1.04
N GLY A 52 11.29 -7.72 -0.40
CA GLY A 52 10.52 -8.89 -0.81
C GLY A 52 11.03 -10.23 -0.28
N ILE A 53 12.29 -10.34 0.19
CA ILE A 53 12.78 -11.58 0.82
C ILE A 53 11.92 -11.97 2.03
N GLY A 54 11.56 -11.01 2.87
CA GLY A 54 10.71 -11.29 4.04
C GLY A 54 9.30 -11.75 3.67
N GLN A 55 8.72 -11.17 2.62
CA GLN A 55 7.43 -11.57 2.06
C GLN A 55 7.49 -13.02 1.56
N ALA A 56 8.59 -13.45 0.94
CA ALA A 56 8.82 -14.85 0.56
C ALA A 56 9.04 -15.76 1.79
N ILE A 57 9.82 -15.33 2.79
CA ILE A 57 10.05 -16.07 4.05
C ILE A 57 8.74 -16.32 4.80
N ASN A 58 7.78 -15.39 4.75
CA ASN A 58 6.46 -15.55 5.37
C ASN A 58 5.47 -16.36 4.51
N SER A 59 5.82 -16.70 3.26
CA SER A 59 4.93 -17.36 2.29
C SER A 59 3.76 -16.50 1.80
N ASN A 60 3.96 -15.19 1.68
CA ASN A 60 2.97 -14.28 1.08
C ASN A 60 2.84 -14.50 -0.44
N LYS A 61 1.73 -14.01 -1.02
CA LYS A 61 1.39 -14.12 -2.45
C LYS A 61 2.55 -13.68 -3.36
N GLY A 62 2.72 -14.37 -4.50
CA GLY A 62 3.78 -14.08 -5.48
C GLY A 62 3.77 -12.61 -5.95
N ASP A 63 2.59 -12.07 -6.27
CA ASP A 63 2.42 -10.66 -6.67
C ASP A 63 2.90 -9.69 -5.60
N LYS A 64 2.79 -10.07 -4.32
CA LYS A 64 3.32 -9.29 -3.21
C LYS A 64 4.83 -9.34 -3.15
N VAL A 65 5.44 -10.52 -3.25
CA VAL A 65 6.90 -10.66 -3.32
C VAL A 65 7.47 -9.81 -4.47
N VAL A 66 6.85 -9.89 -5.65
CA VAL A 66 7.23 -9.09 -6.83
C VAL A 66 7.04 -7.58 -6.59
N THR A 67 5.89 -7.17 -6.04
CA THR A 67 5.64 -5.74 -5.74
C THR A 67 6.69 -5.19 -4.77
N HIS A 68 7.06 -5.94 -3.74
CA HIS A 68 8.10 -5.54 -2.80
C HIS A 68 9.51 -5.53 -3.44
N VAL A 69 9.86 -6.53 -4.27
CA VAL A 69 11.12 -6.56 -5.02
C VAL A 69 11.27 -5.34 -5.94
N VAL A 70 10.20 -4.90 -6.60
CA VAL A 70 10.22 -3.78 -7.56
C VAL A 70 10.15 -2.43 -6.85
N VAL A 71 9.16 -2.22 -5.99
CA VAL A 71 8.90 -0.92 -5.34
C VAL A 71 9.89 -0.65 -4.21
N GLY A 72 10.26 -1.68 -3.43
CA GLY A 72 11.10 -1.56 -2.24
C GLY A 72 12.56 -1.16 -2.49
N LEU A 73 12.99 -1.04 -3.76
CA LEU A 73 14.30 -0.50 -4.13
C LEU A 73 14.35 1.03 -4.06
N LEU A 74 13.20 1.70 -4.16
CA LEU A 74 13.11 3.14 -4.04
C LEU A 74 12.94 3.55 -2.56
N PRO A 75 13.66 4.57 -2.06
CA PRO A 75 13.32 5.20 -0.79
C PRO A 75 11.92 5.86 -0.86
N PRO A 76 11.09 5.80 0.19
CA PRO A 76 11.29 5.15 1.50
C PRO A 76 10.86 3.66 1.54
N PHE A 77 10.43 3.09 0.42
CA PHE A 77 9.74 1.80 0.35
C PHE A 77 10.57 0.59 0.83
N ARG A 78 11.90 0.72 0.92
CA ARG A 78 12.76 -0.26 1.61
C ARG A 78 12.35 -0.48 3.08
N ILE A 79 12.00 0.59 3.79
CA ILE A 79 11.54 0.54 5.19
C ILE A 79 10.15 -0.09 5.27
N TRP A 80 9.24 0.30 4.36
CA TRP A 80 7.93 -0.32 4.20
C TRP A 80 8.05 -1.84 3.96
N SER A 81 8.98 -2.29 3.11
CA SER A 81 9.21 -3.72 2.85
C SER A 81 9.69 -4.49 4.09
N GLY A 82 10.55 -3.87 4.91
CA GLY A 82 10.96 -4.43 6.21
C GLY A 82 9.81 -4.52 7.21
N TYR A 83 9.06 -3.43 7.39
CA TYR A 83 7.90 -3.37 8.29
C TYR A 83 6.81 -4.39 7.90
N ASP A 84 6.45 -4.43 6.62
CA ASP A 84 5.39 -5.26 6.07
C ASP A 84 5.67 -6.77 6.28
N ALA A 85 6.94 -7.19 6.19
CA ALA A 85 7.38 -8.54 6.52
C ALA A 85 7.45 -8.81 8.04
N LEU A 86 7.80 -7.79 8.84
CA LEU A 86 7.87 -7.90 10.31
C LEU A 86 6.50 -8.17 10.94
N VAL A 87 5.47 -7.43 10.50
CA VAL A 87 4.09 -7.57 10.98
C VAL A 87 3.27 -8.61 10.18
N ASP A 88 3.91 -9.27 9.21
CA ASP A 88 3.31 -10.23 8.28
C ASP A 88 1.96 -9.77 7.71
N ARG A 89 1.98 -8.69 6.95
CA ARG A 89 0.76 -8.03 6.45
C ARG A 89 0.15 -8.81 5.26
N SER A 90 -1.13 -9.13 5.29
CA SER A 90 -1.92 -9.51 4.10
C SER A 90 -2.23 -8.27 3.23
N GLY A 91 -2.74 -8.43 2.01
CA GLY A 91 -2.87 -7.31 1.08
C GLY A 91 -1.53 -6.60 0.88
N GLY A 92 -1.54 -5.29 0.60
CA GLY A 92 -0.32 -4.50 0.57
C GLY A 92 0.60 -4.76 -0.64
N TYR A 93 0.01 -5.07 -1.78
CA TYR A 93 0.64 -5.17 -3.11
C TYR A 93 -0.29 -4.52 -4.13
N TRP A 94 0.02 -4.49 -5.44
CA TRP A 94 -0.73 -3.65 -6.40
C TRP A 94 -2.26 -3.78 -6.36
N ASP A 95 -2.81 -5.00 -6.41
CA ASP A 95 -4.24 -5.26 -6.17
C ASP A 95 -4.52 -5.78 -4.75
N GLY A 96 -3.98 -5.05 -3.78
CA GLY A 96 -4.09 -5.31 -2.34
C GLY A 96 -4.03 -4.12 -1.35
N ARG A 97 -3.85 -2.82 -1.62
CA ARG A 97 -3.48 -2.01 -2.80
C ARG A 97 -2.30 -1.08 -2.43
N ILE A 98 -1.20 -1.71 -1.96
CA ILE A 98 0.00 -1.17 -1.25
C ILE A 98 -0.28 -0.57 0.14
#